data_AF-A0A1V6APY4-F1
#
_entry.id   AF-A0A1V6APY4-F1
#
_cell.length_a   1.000
_cell.length_b   1.000
_cell.length_c   1.000
_cell.angle_alpha   90.00
_cell.angle_beta   90.00
_cell.angle_gamma   90.00
#
_symmetry.space_group_name_H-M   'P 1'
#
loop_
_entity.id
_entity.type
_entity.pdbx_description
1 polymer ?
#
loop_
_entity_poly.entity_id
_entity_poly.type
_entity_poly.pdbx_seq_one_letter_code
_entity_poly.pdbx_strand_id
1 'polypeptide(L)'
;MNPGETKSVRYTIAVPPDTPPGGYHSAISFETVPDASAASSGNRMLFTGKIAAAVYVIAGRPAVEGDLADFSLGEKNGQPAFLLSVENTGRTHFRTRGKIRAFSAAGEKLLDLEIPDDVLLPESRKSVACPLPRPLDPGSYRVVCELDIGRPELMEMEKTIEVIQ
;
A
#
# COMPACT_ATOMS: atom_id res chain seq x y z
N MET A 1 2.76 -30.92 -8.28
CA MET A 1 3.36 -30.13 -9.38
C MET A 1 4.80 -30.55 -9.50
N ASN A 2 5.32 -30.70 -10.71
CA ASN A 2 6.72 -31.06 -10.93
C ASN A 2 7.63 -29.85 -10.67
N PRO A 3 8.92 -30.06 -10.32
CA PRO A 3 9.88 -28.97 -10.20
C PRO A 3 9.95 -28.13 -11.49
N GLY A 4 9.84 -26.80 -11.35
CA GLY A 4 9.85 -25.86 -12.48
C GLY A 4 8.53 -25.79 -13.28
N GLU A 5 7.51 -26.58 -12.93
CA GLU A 5 6.21 -26.54 -13.60
C GLU A 5 5.45 -25.26 -13.23
N THR A 6 4.99 -24.50 -14.23
CA THR A 6 4.07 -23.36 -14.05
C THR A 6 2.66 -23.77 -14.44
N LYS A 7 1.68 -23.54 -13.56
CA LYS A 7 0.26 -23.73 -13.87
C LYS A 7 -0.49 -22.41 -13.85
N SER A 8 -1.30 -22.17 -14.87
CA SER A 8 -2.25 -21.06 -14.90
C SER A 8 -3.50 -21.44 -14.10
N VAL A 9 -3.89 -20.57 -13.16
CA VAL A 9 -5.12 -20.73 -12.38
C VAL A 9 -6.12 -19.69 -12.85
N ARG A 10 -7.20 -20.14 -13.49
CA ARG A 10 -8.31 -19.27 -13.91
C ARG A 10 -9.36 -19.23 -12.80
N TYR A 11 -9.82 -18.04 -12.47
CA TYR A 11 -10.91 -17.83 -11.53
C TYR A 11 -11.97 -16.91 -12.16
N THR A 12 -13.19 -16.99 -11.63
CA THR A 12 -14.32 -16.14 -12.01
C THR A 12 -14.90 -15.55 -10.74
N ILE A 13 -15.26 -14.27 -10.77
CA ILE A 13 -15.97 -13.60 -9.70
C ILE A 13 -17.38 -13.33 -10.19
N ALA A 14 -18.37 -13.87 -9.50
CA ALA A 14 -19.77 -13.56 -9.73
C ALA A 14 -20.20 -12.49 -8.70
N VAL A 15 -20.66 -11.34 -9.19
CA VAL A 15 -21.25 -10.30 -8.34
C VAL A 15 -22.73 -10.65 -8.14
N PRO A 16 -23.20 -10.89 -6.90
CA PRO A 16 -24.61 -11.18 -6.66
C PRO A 16 -25.54 -10.07 -7.18
N PRO A 17 -26.79 -10.40 -7.56
CA PRO A 17 -27.82 -9.40 -7.82
C PRO A 17 -27.95 -8.44 -6.62
N ASP A 18 -28.30 -7.18 -6.89
CA ASP A 18 -28.53 -6.14 -5.89
C ASP A 18 -27.31 -5.80 -5.00
N THR A 19 -26.11 -6.22 -5.40
CA THR A 19 -24.86 -5.83 -4.72
C THR A 19 -24.72 -4.31 -4.74
N PRO A 20 -24.63 -3.63 -3.58
CA PRO A 20 -24.42 -2.18 -3.54
C PRO A 20 -23.11 -1.77 -4.22
N PRO A 21 -23.04 -0.58 -4.84
CA PRO A 21 -21.77 -0.04 -5.33
C PRO A 21 -20.72 0.04 -4.21
N GLY A 22 -19.53 -0.48 -4.47
CA GLY A 22 -18.48 -0.56 -3.46
C GLY A 22 -17.28 -1.41 -3.88
N GLY A 23 -16.24 -1.34 -3.04
CA GLY A 23 -15.05 -2.17 -3.12
C GLY A 23 -15.19 -3.39 -2.23
N TYR A 24 -15.03 -4.57 -2.82
CA TYR A 24 -15.04 -5.86 -2.14
C TYR A 24 -13.65 -6.48 -2.21
N HIS A 25 -13.26 -7.21 -1.18
CA HIS A 25 -11.95 -7.85 -1.12
C HIS A 25 -12.05 -9.30 -0.67
N SER A 26 -11.18 -10.13 -1.22
CA SER A 26 -11.03 -11.54 -0.88
C SER A 26 -9.56 -11.94 -1.08
N ALA A 27 -9.25 -13.21 -0.83
CA ALA A 27 -7.96 -13.76 -1.18
C ALA A 27 -8.13 -15.17 -1.74
N ILE A 28 -7.34 -15.49 -2.76
CA ILE A 28 -7.20 -16.85 -3.27
C ILE A 28 -5.96 -17.45 -2.59
N SER A 29 -6.16 -18.45 -1.74
CA SER A 29 -5.06 -19.14 -1.07
C SER A 29 -4.68 -20.44 -1.77
N PHE A 30 -3.38 -20.65 -1.94
CA PHE A 30 -2.80 -21.90 -2.40
C PHE A 30 -2.02 -22.54 -1.26
N GLU A 31 -2.24 -23.82 -1.02
CA GLU A 31 -1.62 -24.58 0.06
C GLU A 31 -0.98 -25.84 -0.50
N THR A 32 0.23 -26.17 -0.04
CA THR A 32 0.87 -27.44 -0.37
C THR A 32 0.31 -28.53 0.53
N VAL A 33 -0.29 -29.55 -0.08
CA VAL A 33 -0.71 -30.76 0.64
C VAL A 33 0.44 -31.77 0.62
N PRO A 34 0.98 -32.21 1.77
CA PRO A 34 2.04 -33.21 1.82
C PRO A 34 1.55 -34.56 1.28
N ASP A 35 2.45 -35.29 0.64
CA ASP A 35 2.14 -36.64 0.16
C ASP A 35 2.04 -37.62 1.36
N ALA A 36 0.90 -38.30 1.50
CA ALA A 36 0.62 -39.18 2.64
C ALA A 36 1.60 -40.37 2.73
N SER A 37 2.23 -40.73 1.61
CA SER A 37 3.25 -41.79 1.53
C SER A 37 4.58 -41.44 2.23
N ALA A 38 4.83 -40.16 2.54
CA ALA A 38 6.03 -39.69 3.24
C ALA A 38 5.99 -39.90 4.77
N ALA A 39 4.87 -40.38 5.33
CA ALA A 39 4.64 -40.51 6.77
C ALA A 39 5.09 -41.86 7.39
N SER A 40 5.58 -42.82 6.59
CA SER A 40 5.76 -44.21 7.04
C SER A 40 7.19 -44.60 7.50
N SER A 41 8.10 -43.65 7.73
CA SER A 41 9.41 -43.97 8.33
C SER A 41 10.03 -42.80 9.11
N GLY A 42 9.95 -42.88 10.44
CA GLY A 42 10.69 -42.03 11.37
C GLY A 42 10.12 -40.63 11.61
N ASN A 43 10.71 -39.92 12.58
CA ASN A 43 10.33 -38.56 12.98
C ASN A 43 10.76 -37.55 11.90
N ARG A 44 9.94 -37.34 10.87
CA ARG A 44 10.21 -36.39 9.78
C ARG A 44 9.41 -35.12 9.93
N MET A 45 10.08 -33.98 9.84
CA MET A 45 9.46 -32.66 9.76
C MET A 45 8.85 -32.46 8.36
N LEU A 46 7.55 -32.19 8.31
CA LEU A 46 6.80 -31.87 7.09
C LEU A 46 6.63 -30.36 6.99
N PHE A 47 6.94 -29.78 5.83
CA PHE A 47 6.70 -28.37 5.55
C PHE A 47 5.41 -28.22 4.74
N THR A 48 4.51 -27.36 5.22
CA THR A 48 3.37 -26.87 4.45
C THR A 48 3.55 -25.39 4.16
N GLY A 49 3.54 -25.03 2.89
CA GLY A 49 3.53 -23.65 2.42
C GLY A 49 2.11 -23.22 2.11
N LYS A 50 1.72 -22.03 2.59
CA LYS A 50 0.50 -21.34 2.19
C LYS A 50 0.84 -19.97 1.64
N ILE A 51 0.37 -19.67 0.44
CA ILE A 51 0.45 -18.35 -0.17
C ILE A 51 -0.96 -17.85 -0.44
N ALA A 52 -1.19 -16.54 -0.33
CA ALA A 52 -2.48 -15.93 -0.61
C ALA A 52 -2.29 -14.76 -1.58
N ALA A 53 -3.09 -14.75 -2.65
CA ALA A 53 -3.19 -13.63 -3.56
C ALA A 53 -4.42 -12.79 -3.19
N ALA A 54 -4.22 -11.52 -2.83
CA ALA A 54 -5.33 -10.60 -2.58
C ALA A 54 -6.08 -10.31 -3.89
N VAL A 55 -7.40 -10.25 -3.80
CA VAL A 55 -8.32 -9.95 -4.90
C VAL A 55 -9.19 -8.79 -4.49
N TYR A 56 -9.13 -7.70 -5.24
CA TYR A 56 -9.94 -6.51 -5.04
C TYR A 56 -10.91 -6.33 -6.21
N VAL A 57 -12.18 -6.06 -5.91
CA VAL A 57 -13.26 -5.98 -6.89
C VAL A 57 -14.01 -4.68 -6.66
N ILE A 58 -14.31 -3.95 -7.74
CA ILE A 58 -15.19 -2.79 -7.68
C ILE A 58 -16.51 -3.21 -8.34
N ALA A 59 -17.59 -3.23 -7.55
CA ALA A 59 -18.94 -3.40 -8.06
C ALA A 59 -19.58 -2.02 -8.26
N GLY A 60 -20.21 -1.80 -9.42
CA GLY A 60 -20.80 -0.50 -9.76
C GLY A 60 -19.77 0.61 -9.97
N ARG A 61 -20.11 1.84 -9.58
CA ARG A 61 -19.26 3.04 -9.67
C ARG A 61 -19.28 3.82 -8.35
N PRO A 62 -18.76 3.25 -7.25
CA PRO A 62 -18.66 3.97 -5.99
C PRO A 62 -17.76 5.20 -6.13
N ALA A 63 -18.09 6.27 -5.40
CA ALA A 63 -17.21 7.43 -5.31
C ALA A 63 -15.91 7.04 -4.58
N VAL A 64 -14.79 7.63 -5.01
CA VAL A 64 -13.52 7.54 -4.30
C VAL A 64 -13.52 8.61 -3.22
N GLU A 65 -13.53 8.20 -1.96
CA GLU A 65 -13.55 9.10 -0.82
C GLU A 65 -12.42 8.80 0.16
N GLY A 66 -11.62 9.81 0.46
CA GLY A 66 -10.47 9.73 1.34
C GLY A 66 -9.81 11.08 1.48
N ASP A 67 -8.83 11.20 2.37
CA ASP A 67 -8.13 12.45 2.66
C ASP A 67 -6.67 12.19 3.05
N LEU A 68 -5.79 13.14 2.73
CA LEU A 68 -4.45 13.21 3.32
C LEU A 68 -4.57 13.97 4.65
N ALA A 69 -4.63 13.21 5.75
CA ALA A 69 -4.93 13.75 7.07
C ALA A 69 -3.73 14.40 7.77
N ASP A 70 -2.54 13.84 7.59
CA ASP A 70 -1.30 14.42 8.10
C ASP A 70 -0.09 13.97 7.28
N PHE A 71 0.98 14.74 7.41
CA PHE A 71 2.27 14.54 6.79
C PHE A 71 3.38 14.83 7.80
N SER A 72 4.29 13.87 8.00
CA SER A 72 5.39 14.03 8.96
C SER A 72 6.68 13.36 8.49
N LEU A 73 7.80 13.76 9.09
CA LEU A 73 9.07 13.04 8.98
C LEU A 73 9.17 12.06 10.15
N GLY A 74 9.59 10.84 9.87
CA GLY A 74 9.81 9.81 10.88
C GLY A 74 10.63 8.66 10.32
N GLU A 75 10.40 7.46 10.86
CA GLU A 75 11.09 6.25 10.41
C GLU A 75 10.10 5.10 10.21
N LYS A 76 10.41 4.22 9.24
CA LYS A 76 9.74 2.93 9.08
C LYS A 76 10.77 1.84 8.89
N ASN A 77 10.71 0.80 9.71
CA ASN A 77 11.66 -0.32 9.70
C ASN A 77 13.13 0.13 9.81
N GLY A 78 13.40 1.17 10.60
CA GLY A 78 14.75 1.73 10.79
C GLY A 78 15.28 2.55 9.61
N GLN A 79 14.44 2.85 8.61
CA GLN A 79 14.78 3.75 7.52
C GLN A 79 14.01 5.07 7.67
N PRO A 80 14.68 6.24 7.53
CA PRO A 80 14.01 7.53 7.53
C PRO A 80 13.01 7.62 6.38
N ALA A 81 11.84 8.19 6.63
CA ALA A 81 10.76 8.29 5.65
C ALA A 81 9.85 9.49 5.93
N PHE A 82 9.22 10.01 4.88
CA PHE A 82 8.00 10.78 5.08
C PHE A 82 6.83 9.82 5.31
N LEU A 83 6.05 10.10 6.35
CA LEU A 83 4.89 9.32 6.76
C LEU A 83 3.62 10.10 6.45
N LEU A 84 2.82 9.58 5.53
CA LEU A 84 1.57 10.16 5.07
C LEU A 84 0.44 9.41 5.78
N SER A 85 -0.31 10.11 6.63
CA SER A 85 -1.54 9.56 7.21
C SER A 85 -2.65 9.73 6.19
N VAL A 86 -2.97 8.67 5.45
CA VAL A 86 -4.03 8.69 4.43
C VAL A 86 -5.24 7.94 4.95
N GLU A 87 -6.41 8.54 4.78
CA GLU A 87 -7.70 8.00 5.18
C GLU A 87 -8.54 7.65 3.96
N ASN A 88 -9.23 6.52 4.02
CA ASN A 88 -10.27 6.14 3.09
C ASN A 88 -11.59 6.11 3.85
N THR A 89 -12.39 7.15 3.65
CA THR A 89 -13.71 7.32 4.27
C THR A 89 -14.83 6.75 3.41
N GLY A 90 -14.49 6.31 2.20
CA GLY A 90 -15.43 5.80 1.21
C GLY A 90 -15.65 4.30 1.27
N ARG A 91 -16.51 3.87 0.35
CA ARG A 91 -16.94 2.46 0.22
C ARG A 91 -16.12 1.65 -0.78
N THR A 92 -15.12 2.24 -1.43
CA THR A 92 -14.23 1.56 -2.38
C THR A 92 -12.78 1.68 -1.97
N HIS A 93 -11.98 0.67 -2.31
CA HIS A 93 -10.54 0.80 -2.19
C HIS A 93 -10.01 1.76 -3.26
N PHE A 94 -8.88 2.39 -2.96
CA PHE A 94 -8.08 3.12 -3.94
C PHE A 94 -6.60 2.82 -3.73
N ARG A 95 -5.77 3.31 -4.65
CA ARG A 95 -4.32 3.18 -4.54
C ARG A 95 -3.67 4.56 -4.52
N THR A 96 -2.68 4.73 -3.67
CA THR A 96 -1.93 5.99 -3.57
C THR A 96 -0.97 6.14 -4.73
N ARG A 97 -0.90 7.35 -5.30
CA ARG A 97 0.09 7.74 -6.30
C ARG A 97 0.47 9.20 -6.08
N GLY A 98 1.55 9.65 -6.69
CA GLY A 98 1.93 11.05 -6.66
C GLY A 98 3.36 11.24 -6.20
N LYS A 99 3.67 12.43 -5.66
CA LYS A 99 5.04 12.87 -5.43
C LYS A 99 5.20 13.68 -4.17
N ILE A 100 6.40 13.64 -3.60
CA ILE A 100 6.83 14.48 -2.49
C ILE A 100 8.09 15.22 -2.92
N ARG A 101 8.06 16.55 -2.83
CA ARG A 101 9.20 17.40 -3.14
C ARG A 101 9.60 18.17 -1.88
N ALA A 102 10.87 18.06 -1.49
CA ALA A 102 11.40 18.86 -0.39
C ALA A 102 12.34 19.93 -0.93
N PHE A 103 12.26 21.10 -0.32
CA PHE A 103 13.04 22.28 -0.64
C PHE A 103 13.76 22.77 0.63
N SER A 104 14.97 23.30 0.46
CA SER A 104 15.67 24.01 1.53
C SER A 104 14.95 25.30 1.90
N ALA A 105 15.31 25.90 3.04
CA ALA A 105 14.84 27.24 3.40
C ALA A 105 15.15 28.32 2.34
N ALA A 106 16.19 28.12 1.53
CA ALA A 106 16.55 29.00 0.41
C ALA A 106 15.73 28.74 -0.88
N GLY A 107 14.82 27.75 -0.86
CA GLY A 107 13.99 27.38 -2.01
C GLY A 107 14.63 26.41 -3.00
N GLU A 108 15.83 25.92 -2.72
CA GLU A 108 16.50 24.92 -3.56
C GLU A 108 15.81 23.56 -3.41
N LYS A 109 15.49 22.89 -4.52
CA LYS A 109 14.90 21.54 -4.48
C LYS A 109 15.96 20.53 -4.06
N LEU A 110 15.74 19.86 -2.93
CA LEU A 110 16.68 18.90 -2.35
C LEU A 110 16.39 17.47 -2.80
N LEU A 111 15.12 17.11 -2.92
CA LEU A 111 14.70 15.75 -3.30
C LEU A 111 13.30 15.74 -3.92
N ASP A 112 13.04 14.65 -4.63
CA ASP A 112 11.79 14.31 -5.28
C ASP A 112 11.58 12.80 -5.05
N LEU A 113 10.46 12.40 -4.45
CA LEU A 113 10.12 11.01 -4.15
C LEU A 113 8.77 10.66 -4.77
N GLU A 114 8.66 9.44 -5.27
CA GLU A 114 7.37 8.89 -5.67
C GLU A 114 6.65 8.31 -4.44
N ILE A 115 5.34 8.58 -4.35
CA ILE A 115 4.48 7.94 -3.35
C ILE A 115 4.26 6.49 -3.80
N PRO A 116 4.53 5.48 -2.94
CA PRO A 116 4.35 4.08 -3.29
C PRO A 116 2.91 3.77 -3.70
N ASP A 117 2.77 2.85 -4.65
CA ASP A 117 1.48 2.32 -5.08
C ASP A 117 0.91 1.37 -4.01
N ASP A 118 0.24 1.94 -3.01
CA ASP A 118 -0.27 1.22 -1.85
C ASP A 118 -1.80 1.22 -1.84
N VAL A 119 -2.40 0.06 -1.51
CA VAL A 119 -3.87 -0.05 -1.45
C VAL A 119 -4.37 0.42 -0.09
N LEU A 120 -5.38 1.29 -0.11
CA LEU A 120 -6.19 1.63 1.05
C LEU A 120 -7.56 1.02 0.90
N LEU A 121 -7.93 0.19 1.87
CA LEU A 121 -9.23 -0.46 1.91
C LEU A 121 -10.33 0.54 2.32
N PRO A 122 -11.60 0.26 1.98
CA PRO A 122 -12.72 1.07 2.48
C PRO A 122 -12.65 1.24 3.99
N GLU A 123 -13.08 2.40 4.48
CA GLU A 123 -13.22 2.69 5.92
C GLU A 123 -11.93 2.41 6.72
N SER A 124 -10.78 2.75 6.15
CA SER A 124 -9.47 2.47 6.77
C SER A 124 -8.57 3.70 6.79
N ARG A 125 -7.58 3.67 7.69
CA ARG A 125 -6.50 4.65 7.74
C ARG A 125 -5.16 3.91 7.63
N LYS A 126 -4.24 4.46 6.86
CA LYS A 126 -2.90 3.89 6.67
C LYS A 126 -1.82 4.95 6.73
N SER A 127 -0.70 4.61 7.36
CA SER A 127 0.53 5.39 7.26
C SER A 127 1.36 4.87 6.08
N VAL A 128 1.29 5.59 4.97
CA VAL A 128 2.09 5.33 3.76
C VAL A 128 3.45 5.95 3.96
N ALA A 129 4.51 5.13 3.90
CA ALA A 129 5.86 5.62 4.09
C ALA A 129 6.54 5.78 2.74
N CYS A 130 7.13 6.94 2.53
CA CYS A 130 7.95 7.26 1.37
C CYS A 130 9.40 7.34 1.84
N PRO A 131 10.19 6.26 1.66
CA PRO A 131 11.52 6.17 2.23
C PRO A 131 12.45 7.23 1.66
N LEU A 132 13.25 7.84 2.53
CA LEU A 132 14.29 8.76 2.14
C LEU A 132 15.53 7.98 1.71
N PRO A 133 16.28 8.46 0.70
CA PRO A 133 17.54 7.85 0.28
C PRO A 133 18.65 8.01 1.33
N ARG A 134 18.55 9.07 2.15
CA ARG A 134 19.42 9.35 3.30
C ARG A 134 18.65 10.20 4.31
N PRO A 135 19.03 10.20 5.60
CA PRO A 135 18.51 11.16 6.57
C PRO A 135 18.71 12.61 6.07
N LEU A 136 17.75 13.47 6.41
CA LEU A 136 17.92 14.91 6.21
C LEU A 136 18.87 15.45 7.27
N ASP A 137 19.71 16.39 6.86
CA ASP A 137 20.58 17.12 7.78
C ASP A 137 19.71 18.03 8.70
N PRO A 138 20.24 18.52 9.82
CA PRO A 138 19.49 19.46 10.66
C PRO A 138 19.17 20.77 9.91
N GLY A 139 17.94 21.25 10.03
CA GLY A 139 17.49 22.47 9.35
C GLY A 139 15.98 22.54 9.11
N SER A 140 15.57 23.62 8.45
CA SER A 140 14.17 23.89 8.07
C SER A 140 13.94 23.55 6.61
N TYR A 141 12.88 22.77 6.36
CA TYR A 141 12.54 22.25 5.03
C TYR A 141 11.09 22.55 4.69
N ARG A 142 10.85 23.11 3.51
CA ARG A 142 9.50 23.22 2.94
C ARG A 142 9.23 21.96 2.13
N VAL A 143 8.19 21.21 2.48
CA VAL A 143 7.88 19.94 1.83
C VAL A 143 6.47 19.98 1.28
N VAL A 144 6.34 19.64 -0.01
CA VAL A 144 5.08 19.62 -0.74
C VAL A 144 4.77 18.18 -1.11
N CYS A 145 3.62 17.68 -0.66
CA CYS A 145 3.06 16.38 -0.98
C CYS A 145 1.90 16.56 -1.94
N GLU A 146 1.98 15.91 -3.10
CA GLU A 146 0.93 15.82 -4.11
C GLU A 146 0.44 14.36 -4.14
N LEU A 147 -0.77 14.10 -3.63
CA LEU A 147 -1.37 12.77 -3.54
C LEU A 147 -2.54 12.63 -4.52
N ASP A 148 -2.46 11.63 -5.38
CA ASP A 148 -3.53 11.15 -6.24
C ASP A 148 -4.11 9.85 -5.66
N ILE A 149 -5.42 9.84 -5.44
CA ILE A 149 -6.19 8.67 -5.02
C ILE A 149 -7.20 8.20 -6.09
N GLY A 150 -7.19 8.81 -7.28
CA GLY A 150 -8.15 8.55 -8.36
C GLY A 150 -9.39 9.46 -8.32
N ARG A 151 -9.35 10.56 -7.57
CA ARG A 151 -10.34 11.65 -7.64
C ARG A 151 -10.01 12.58 -8.82
N PRO A 152 -10.98 13.36 -9.33
CA PRO A 152 -10.71 14.38 -10.35
C PRO A 152 -9.70 15.45 -9.89
N GLU A 153 -9.68 15.72 -8.59
CA GLU A 153 -8.81 16.71 -7.95
C GLU A 153 -7.65 16.02 -7.24
N LEU A 154 -6.45 16.57 -7.43
CA LEU A 154 -5.24 16.16 -6.73
C LEU A 154 -5.24 16.76 -5.33
N MET A 155 -4.85 15.97 -4.33
CA MET A 155 -4.66 16.49 -2.98
C MET A 155 -3.26 17.06 -2.85
N GLU A 156 -3.16 18.28 -2.33
CA GLU A 156 -1.89 18.91 -2.03
C GLU A 156 -1.81 19.27 -0.55
N MET A 157 -0.67 18.96 0.07
CA MET A 157 -0.35 19.41 1.43
C MET A 157 1.08 19.94 1.44
N GLU A 158 1.24 21.18 1.90
CA GLU A 158 2.54 21.78 2.17
C GLU A 158 2.77 21.88 3.67
N LYS A 159 3.98 21.51 4.12
CA LYS A 159 4.38 21.62 5.53
C LYS A 159 5.84 22.05 5.64
N THR A 160 6.12 22.91 6.61
CA THR A 160 7.50 23.16 7.06
C THR A 160 7.87 22.11 8.10
N ILE A 161 8.98 21.42 7.87
CA ILE A 161 9.54 20.41 8.76
C ILE A 161 10.88 20.91 9.28
N GLU A 162 11.01 20.97 10.60
CA GLU A 162 12.26 21.24 11.29
C GLU A 162 12.92 19.93 11.69
N VAL A 163 14.18 19.76 11.33
CA VAL A 163 15.03 18.64 11.75
C VAL A 163 16.03 19.17 12.77
N ILE A 164 15.95 18.67 13.99
CA ILE A 164 16.80 19.04 15.12
C ILE A 164 17.67 17.83 15.48
N GLN A 165 18.92 18.06 15.90
CA GLN A 165 19.82 17.00 16.40
C GLN A 165 19.39 16.43 17.75
#